data_AF-A0A413CN25-F1
#
_entry.id   AF-A0A413CN25-F1
#
_cell.length_a   1.000
_cell.length_b   1.000
_cell.length_c   1.000
_cell.angle_alpha   90.00
_cell.angle_beta   90.00
_cell.angle_gamma   90.00
#
_symmetry.space_group_name_H-M   'P 1'
#
loop_
_entity.id
_entity.type
_entity.pdbx_description
1 polymer ?
#
loop_
_entity_poly.entity_id
_entity_poly.type
_entity_poly.pdbx_seq_one_letter_code
_entity_poly.pdbx_strand_id
1 'polypeptide(L)'
;MATIRETLKQLAADTLPDYTYLFEDWDTADTKLEKLNYPAIVCIIPASGTTEIRNGRVYDTVNVALAYLDTVPRGAEGEDNGECIDRMKVAGARMIRAINQSHQFEPLEGQQYYETIIERLSTIVSGVMYSLQLTQSIGGCEV
;
A
#
# COMPACT_ATOMS: atom_id res chain seq x y z
N MET A 1 -16.17 -13.63 -5.17
CA MET A 1 -15.91 -12.39 -4.43
C MET A 1 -14.42 -12.15 -4.48
N ALA A 2 -13.97 -10.98 -4.94
CA ALA A 2 -12.54 -10.70 -5.02
C ALA A 2 -11.97 -10.55 -3.61
N THR A 3 -10.82 -11.14 -3.35
CA THR A 3 -10.11 -10.98 -2.08
C THR A 3 -9.65 -9.53 -1.89
N ILE A 4 -9.32 -9.14 -0.66
CA ILE A 4 -8.75 -7.81 -0.36
C ILE A 4 -7.51 -7.55 -1.22
N ARG A 5 -6.65 -8.56 -1.40
CA ARG A 5 -5.45 -8.50 -2.25
C ARG A 5 -5.79 -8.19 -3.71
N GLU A 6 -6.72 -8.93 -4.31
CA GLU A 6 -7.11 -8.74 -5.72
C GLU A 6 -7.76 -7.37 -5.94
N THR A 7 -8.62 -6.96 -5.01
CA THR A 7 -9.30 -5.67 -5.05
C THR A 7 -8.28 -4.52 -5.00
N LEU A 8 -7.31 -4.59 -4.08
CA LEU A 8 -6.25 -3.59 -4.00
C LEU A 8 -5.37 -3.58 -5.24
N LYS A 9 -5.01 -4.74 -5.79
CA LYS A 9 -4.21 -4.82 -7.01
C LYS A 9 -4.91 -4.14 -8.19
N GLN A 10 -6.20 -4.38 -8.34
CA GLN A 10 -7.00 -3.74 -9.38
C GLN A 10 -7.07 -2.22 -9.17
N LEU A 11 -7.43 -1.79 -7.96
CA LEU A 11 -7.51 -0.36 -7.63
C LEU A 11 -6.19 0.37 -7.85
N ALA A 12 -5.09 -0.27 -7.50
CA ALA A 12 -3.78 0.32 -7.68
C ALA A 12 -3.48 0.50 -9.17
N ALA A 13 -3.62 -0.56 -9.97
CA ALA A 13 -3.41 -0.52 -11.42
C ALA A 13 -4.28 0.53 -12.13
N ASP A 14 -5.52 0.73 -11.69
CA ASP A 14 -6.42 1.74 -12.25
C ASP A 14 -6.06 3.17 -11.81
N THR A 15 -5.54 3.35 -10.60
CA THR A 15 -5.28 4.67 -10.00
C THR A 15 -3.89 5.20 -10.32
N LEU A 16 -2.89 4.33 -10.41
CA LEU A 16 -1.47 4.66 -10.53
C LEU A 16 -0.80 3.81 -11.62
N PRO A 17 -1.31 3.80 -12.87
CA PRO A 17 -0.89 2.87 -13.93
C PRO A 17 0.59 2.97 -14.30
N ASP A 18 1.23 4.11 -14.03
CA ASP A 18 2.63 4.38 -14.33
C ASP A 18 3.60 3.80 -13.27
N TYR A 19 3.10 3.12 -12.23
CA TYR A 19 3.91 2.52 -11.17
C TYR A 19 4.14 1.03 -11.42
N THR A 20 5.32 0.55 -11.06
CA THR A 20 5.58 -0.89 -10.98
C THR A 20 4.98 -1.46 -9.70
N TYR A 21 4.30 -2.60 -9.79
CA TYR A 21 3.65 -3.23 -8.63
C TYR A 21 4.37 -4.48 -8.15
N LEU A 22 4.59 -4.56 -6.84
CA LEU A 22 5.03 -5.76 -6.15
C LEU A 22 4.05 -6.12 -5.04
N PHE A 23 3.44 -7.30 -5.11
CA PHE A 23 2.50 -7.82 -4.09
C PHE A 23 3.10 -9.09 -3.47
N GLU A 24 3.77 -8.96 -2.34
CA GLU A 24 4.59 -10.04 -1.76
C GLU A 24 4.56 -10.02 -0.23
N ASP A 25 5.06 -11.08 0.38
CA ASP A 25 5.37 -11.12 1.81
C ASP A 25 6.80 -10.58 2.05
N TRP A 26 7.05 -9.96 3.21
CA TRP A 26 8.32 -9.28 3.54
C TRP A 26 9.57 -10.15 3.26
N ASP A 27 9.48 -11.46 3.46
CA ASP A 27 10.58 -12.42 3.25
C ASP A 27 11.12 -12.46 1.81
N THR A 28 10.35 -12.03 0.81
CA THR A 28 10.75 -12.10 -0.61
C THR A 28 10.85 -10.75 -1.29
N ALA A 29 10.48 -9.67 -0.60
CA ALA A 29 10.46 -8.33 -1.16
C ALA A 29 11.88 -7.82 -1.45
N ASP A 30 12.82 -8.01 -0.53
CA ASP A 30 14.17 -7.41 -0.57
C ASP A 30 14.95 -7.75 -1.85
N THR A 31 15.00 -9.03 -2.23
CA THR A 31 15.69 -9.48 -3.46
C THR A 31 15.03 -8.95 -4.74
N LYS A 32 13.74 -8.60 -4.69
CA LYS A 32 12.99 -8.11 -5.85
C LYS A 32 13.10 -6.59 -5.98
N LEU A 33 13.23 -5.85 -4.88
CA LEU A 33 13.35 -4.38 -4.86
C LEU A 33 14.50 -3.88 -5.74
N GLU A 34 15.64 -4.57 -5.74
CA GLU A 34 16.81 -4.17 -6.55
C GLU A 34 16.56 -4.27 -8.07
N LYS A 35 15.56 -5.04 -8.49
CA LYS A 35 15.25 -5.30 -9.92
C LYS A 35 13.99 -4.56 -10.39
N LEU A 36 13.34 -3.79 -9.53
CA LEU A 36 12.14 -3.05 -9.88
C LEU A 36 12.48 -1.83 -10.73
N ASN A 37 11.58 -1.51 -11.66
CA ASN A 37 11.56 -0.20 -12.29
C ASN A 37 10.83 0.76 -11.37
N TYR A 38 11.42 1.93 -11.12
CA TYR A 38 10.82 2.97 -10.28
C TYR A 38 10.11 4.02 -11.16
N PRO A 39 9.04 4.66 -10.66
CA PRO A 39 8.50 4.54 -9.30
C PRO A 39 7.72 3.23 -9.09
N ALA A 40 7.71 2.71 -7.86
CA ALA A 40 7.16 1.41 -7.53
C ALA A 40 6.25 1.46 -6.29
N ILE A 41 5.24 0.59 -6.28
CA ILE A 41 4.34 0.36 -5.15
C ILE A 41 4.55 -1.07 -4.67
N VAL A 42 5.00 -1.19 -3.44
CA VAL A 42 5.26 -2.46 -2.76
C VAL A 42 4.17 -2.64 -1.72
N CYS A 43 3.37 -3.66 -1.93
CA CYS A 43 2.22 -4.01 -1.11
C CYS A 43 2.52 -5.30 -0.36
N ILE A 44 2.53 -5.22 0.97
CA ILE A 44 2.70 -6.37 1.85
C ILE A 44 1.35 -6.75 2.45
N ILE A 45 0.84 -7.94 2.08
CA ILE A 45 -0.49 -8.43 2.48
C ILE A 45 -0.54 -9.95 2.67
N PRO A 46 -1.12 -10.46 3.76
CA PRO A 46 -1.39 -9.75 5.02
C PRO A 46 -0.12 -9.70 5.86
N ALA A 47 0.21 -8.54 6.44
CA ALA A 47 1.20 -8.54 7.53
C ALA A 47 0.58 -9.12 8.82
N SER A 48 -0.73 -8.95 9.02
CA SER A 48 -1.59 -9.52 10.07
C SER A 48 -3.06 -9.22 9.76
N GLY A 49 -4.01 -9.87 10.44
CA GLY A 49 -5.45 -9.60 10.27
C GLY A 49 -6.34 -10.26 11.33
N THR A 50 -7.63 -9.93 11.31
CA THR A 50 -8.68 -10.48 12.17
C THR A 50 -9.95 -10.72 11.37
N THR A 51 -10.66 -11.80 11.69
CA THR A 51 -12.02 -12.03 11.20
C THR A 51 -13.01 -11.62 12.29
N GLU A 52 -13.91 -10.71 11.98
CA GLU A 52 -14.97 -10.26 12.88
C GLU A 52 -16.34 -10.79 12.42
N ILE A 53 -17.17 -11.25 13.35
CA ILE A 53 -18.58 -11.56 13.09
C ILE A 53 -19.43 -10.53 13.83
N ARG A 54 -20.15 -9.69 13.08
CA ARG A 54 -21.00 -8.62 13.63
C ARG A 54 -22.36 -8.65 12.95
N ASN A 55 -23.42 -8.80 13.74
CA ASN A 55 -24.81 -8.87 13.28
C ASN A 55 -25.06 -9.95 12.20
N GLY A 56 -24.51 -11.15 12.38
CA GLY A 56 -24.66 -12.27 11.44
C GLY A 56 -23.89 -12.10 10.12
N ARG A 57 -23.07 -11.05 10.00
CA ARG A 57 -22.17 -10.82 8.87
C ARG A 57 -20.73 -11.07 9.28
N VAL A 58 -19.97 -11.65 8.36
CA VAL A 58 -18.53 -11.87 8.50
C VAL A 58 -17.80 -10.71 7.81
N TYR A 59 -16.83 -10.17 8.51
CA TYR A 59 -15.92 -9.13 8.05
C TYR A 59 -14.50 -9.67 8.12
N ASP A 60 -13.77 -9.49 7.03
CA ASP A 60 -12.34 -9.76 6.97
C ASP A 60 -11.60 -8.43 7.11
N THR A 61 -10.76 -8.32 8.13
CA THR A 61 -9.98 -7.11 8.43
C THR A 61 -8.51 -7.45 8.34
N VAL A 62 -7.79 -6.81 7.43
CA VAL A 62 -6.35 -7.05 7.24
C VAL A 62 -5.56 -5.76 7.38
N ASN A 63 -4.41 -5.86 8.05
CA ASN A 63 -3.43 -4.79 8.08
C ASN A 63 -2.52 -4.94 6.85
N VAL A 64 -2.46 -3.88 6.06
CA VAL A 64 -1.69 -3.81 4.81
C VAL A 64 -0.63 -2.73 4.93
N ALA A 65 0.59 -3.04 4.49
CA ALA A 65 1.63 -2.05 4.32
C ALA A 65 1.74 -1.70 2.84
N LEU A 66 1.61 -0.41 2.51
CA LEU A 66 1.74 0.12 1.16
C LEU A 66 2.91 1.09 1.11
N ALA A 67 4.04 0.64 0.59
CA ALA A 67 5.20 1.47 0.35
C ALA A 67 5.19 2.03 -1.08
N TYR A 68 5.31 3.35 -1.18
CA TYR A 68 5.40 4.12 -2.41
C TYR A 68 6.83 4.63 -2.51
N LEU A 69 7.57 4.13 -3.48
CA LEU A 69 9.02 4.26 -3.56
C LEU A 69 9.43 4.82 -4.92
N ASP A 70 10.48 5.62 -4.92
CA ASP A 70 11.14 6.12 -6.11
C ASP A 70 12.65 6.22 -5.87
N THR A 71 13.42 6.26 -6.95
CA THR A 71 14.87 6.45 -6.86
C THR A 71 15.22 7.92 -6.71
N VAL A 72 16.26 8.20 -5.94
CA VAL A 72 16.88 9.53 -5.88
C VAL A 72 18.32 9.47 -6.42
N PRO A 73 18.84 10.55 -7.04
CA PRO A 73 20.19 10.57 -7.60
C PRO A 73 21.27 10.24 -6.57
N ARG A 74 22.37 9.61 -7.00
CA ARG A 74 23.55 9.42 -6.15
C ARG A 74 24.16 10.79 -5.81
N GLY A 75 24.26 11.09 -4.51
CA GLY A 75 24.68 12.40 -4.01
C GLY A 75 23.52 13.36 -3.69
N ALA A 76 22.28 12.87 -3.77
CA ALA A 76 21.08 13.60 -3.38
C ALA A 76 21.20 14.20 -1.97
N GLU A 77 20.80 15.47 -1.84
CA GLU A 77 20.77 16.18 -0.57
C GLU A 77 19.40 16.00 0.13
N GLY A 78 19.19 16.69 1.25
CA GLY A 78 17.92 16.60 1.98
C GLY A 78 16.71 17.05 1.15
N GLU A 79 16.90 18.00 0.23
CA GLU A 79 15.84 18.55 -0.62
C GLU A 79 15.32 17.53 -1.64
N ASP A 80 16.20 16.81 -2.33
CA ASP A 80 15.83 15.77 -3.30
C ASP A 80 14.99 14.66 -2.66
N ASN A 81 15.36 14.27 -1.43
CA ASN A 81 14.61 13.29 -0.66
C ASN A 81 13.23 13.83 -0.24
N GLY A 82 13.15 15.11 0.13
CA GLY A 82 11.90 15.78 0.44
C GLY A 82 10.94 15.81 -0.74
N GLU A 83 11.43 16.18 -1.93
CA GLU A 83 10.61 16.18 -3.15
C GLU A 83 10.10 14.77 -3.48
N CYS A 84 10.96 13.76 -3.39
CA CYS A 84 10.56 12.36 -3.59
C CYS A 84 9.47 11.95 -2.60
N ILE A 85 9.66 12.22 -1.31
CA ILE A 85 8.69 11.93 -0.24
C ILE A 85 7.35 12.60 -0.52
N ASP A 86 7.34 13.87 -0.93
CA ASP A 86 6.09 14.59 -1.21
C ASP A 86 5.37 14.02 -2.44
N ARG A 87 6.09 13.63 -3.51
CA ARG A 87 5.48 12.90 -4.64
C ARG A 87 4.86 11.58 -4.20
N MET A 88 5.56 10.81 -3.37
CA MET A 88 5.08 9.51 -2.90
C MET A 88 3.89 9.63 -1.93
N LYS A 89 3.83 10.69 -1.12
CA LYS A 89 2.64 11.02 -0.30
C LYS A 89 1.42 11.33 -1.16
N VAL A 90 1.59 12.07 -2.26
CA VAL A 90 0.49 12.34 -3.20
C VAL A 90 -0.01 11.04 -3.83
N ALA A 91 0.88 10.12 -4.20
CA ALA A 91 0.50 8.80 -4.69
C ALA A 91 -0.28 7.98 -3.65
N GLY A 92 0.21 7.94 -2.41
CA GLY A 92 -0.49 7.29 -1.30
C GLY A 92 -1.87 7.87 -1.01
N ALA A 93 -2.00 9.20 -1.00
CA ALA A 93 -3.28 9.88 -0.81
C ALA A 93 -4.26 9.58 -1.95
N ARG A 94 -3.79 9.50 -3.20
CA ARG A 94 -4.60 9.08 -4.36
C ARG A 94 -5.13 7.66 -4.18
N MET A 95 -4.28 6.74 -3.73
CA MET A 95 -4.69 5.36 -3.48
C MET A 95 -5.72 5.26 -2.35
N ILE A 96 -5.52 5.93 -1.22
CA ILE A 96 -6.49 5.96 -0.11
C ILE A 96 -7.84 6.50 -0.58
N ARG A 97 -7.83 7.56 -1.39
CA ARG A 97 -9.05 8.09 -2.00
C ARG A 97 -9.73 7.07 -2.91
N ALA A 98 -8.99 6.36 -3.75
CA ALA A 98 -9.53 5.33 -4.62
C ALA A 98 -10.12 4.15 -3.84
N ILE A 99 -9.46 3.72 -2.76
CA ILE A 99 -9.98 2.71 -1.82
C ILE A 99 -11.35 3.15 -1.28
N ASN A 100 -11.47 4.37 -0.76
CA ASN A 100 -12.74 4.87 -0.24
C ASN A 100 -13.83 5.00 -1.33
N GLN A 101 -13.46 5.44 -2.53
CA GLN A 101 -14.39 5.59 -3.66
C GLN A 101 -14.84 4.24 -4.27
N SER A 102 -14.10 3.16 -4.04
CA SER A 102 -14.48 1.82 -4.52
C SER A 102 -15.71 1.26 -3.83
N HIS A 103 -16.00 1.74 -2.61
CA HIS A 103 -17.02 1.21 -1.70
C HIS A 103 -16.90 -0.30 -1.43
N GLN A 104 -15.71 -0.89 -1.69
CA GLN A 104 -15.42 -2.30 -1.41
C GLN A 104 -14.94 -2.54 0.02
N PHE A 105 -14.55 -1.48 0.73
CA PHE A 105 -14.02 -1.50 2.09
C PHE A 105 -14.79 -0.53 2.98
N GLU A 106 -14.74 -0.76 4.30
CA GLU A 106 -15.10 0.29 5.24
C GLU A 106 -14.21 1.53 5.00
N PRO A 107 -14.77 2.77 5.04
CA PRO A 107 -14.02 3.97 4.73
C PRO A 107 -12.81 4.19 5.66
N LEU A 108 -11.66 4.49 5.07
CA LEU A 108 -10.49 4.99 5.77
C LEU A 108 -10.70 6.46 6.11
N GLU A 109 -11.09 6.73 7.36
CA GLU A 109 -11.35 8.07 7.88
C GLU A 109 -10.29 8.52 8.89
N GLY A 110 -10.17 9.84 9.09
CA GLY A 110 -9.23 10.42 10.04
C GLY A 110 -7.78 10.49 9.54
N GLN A 111 -6.85 10.65 10.48
CA GLN A 111 -5.42 10.80 10.18
C GLN A 111 -4.80 9.46 9.80
N GLN A 112 -4.28 9.37 8.57
CA GLN A 112 -3.53 8.21 8.11
C GLN A 112 -2.05 8.45 8.36
N TYR A 113 -1.46 7.65 9.25
CA TYR A 113 -0.04 7.71 9.55
C TYR A 113 0.78 7.10 8.39
N TYR A 114 1.91 7.74 8.10
CA TYR A 114 2.91 7.22 7.17
C TYR A 114 4.30 7.36 7.75
N GLU A 115 5.18 6.42 7.38
CA GLU A 115 6.60 6.44 7.71
C GLU A 115 7.40 6.83 6.47
N THR A 116 8.48 7.60 6.64
CA THR A 116 9.40 7.91 5.54
C THR A 116 10.42 6.80 5.40
N ILE A 117 10.60 6.30 4.19
CA ILE A 117 11.66 5.37 3.84
C ILE A 117 12.76 6.18 3.17
N ILE A 118 13.97 6.13 3.72
CA ILE A 118 15.18 6.66 3.10
C ILE A 118 16.23 5.56 3.26
N GLU A 119 16.33 4.72 2.24
CA GLU A 119 17.17 3.54 2.30
C GLU A 119 18.43 3.75 1.47
N ARG A 120 19.58 3.39 2.06
CA ARG A 120 20.90 3.55 1.44
C ARG A 120 21.43 2.21 0.91
N LEU A 121 20.53 1.37 0.40
CA LEU A 121 20.89 0.16 -0.35
C LEU A 121 21.72 0.52 -1.61
N SER A 122 22.13 -0.51 -2.37
CA SER A 122 22.94 -0.37 -3.59
C SER A 122 22.39 0.67 -4.59
N THR A 123 21.06 0.82 -4.59
CA THR A 123 20.29 1.90 -5.23
C THR A 123 19.65 2.75 -4.14
N ILE A 124 19.77 4.08 -4.22
CA ILE A 124 19.17 4.99 -3.24
C ILE A 124 17.67 5.07 -3.52
N VAL A 125 16.87 4.59 -2.57
CA VAL A 125 15.40 4.55 -2.67
C VAL A 125 14.81 5.39 -1.54
N SER A 126 13.90 6.29 -1.91
CA SER A 126 13.19 7.14 -0.97
C SER A 126 11.69 7.08 -1.21
N GLY A 127 10.89 7.33 -0.17
CA GLY A 127 9.45 7.28 -0.30
C GLY A 127 8.71 7.24 1.03
N VAL A 128 7.47 6.74 1.00
CA VAL A 128 6.63 6.62 2.19
C VAL A 128 5.92 5.28 2.26
N MET A 129 5.69 4.81 3.48
CA MET A 129 4.90 3.61 3.76
C MET A 129 3.67 3.96 4.59
N TYR A 130 2.50 3.55 4.10
CA TYR A 130 1.25 3.63 4.85
C TYR A 130 0.91 2.26 5.42
N SER A 131 0.58 2.22 6.71
CA SER A 131 -0.02 1.06 7.36
C SER A 131 -1.52 1.28 7.47
N LEU A 132 -2.29 0.57 6.64
CA LEU A 132 -3.74 0.72 6.56
C LEU A 132 -4.43 -0.54 7.08
N GLN A 133 -5.55 -0.36 7.75
CA GLN A 133 -6.44 -1.46 8.10
C GLN A 133 -7.62 -1.47 7.13
N LEU A 134 -7.76 -2.55 6.37
CA LEU A 134 -8.83 -2.71 5.40
C LEU A 134 -9.82 -3.73 5.88
N THR A 135 -11.06 -3.30 6.09
CA THR A 135 -12.18 -4.16 6.47
C THR A 135 -13.11 -4.35 5.27
N GLN A 136 -13.34 -5.60 4.87
CA GLN A 136 -14.25 -5.98 3.79
C GLN A 136 -15.32 -6.94 4.35
N SER A 137 -16.60 -6.69 4.09
CA SER A 137 -17.64 -7.67 4.40
C SER A 137 -17.58 -8.80 3.38
N ILE A 138 -17.47 -10.06 3.82
CA ILE A 138 -17.34 -11.24 2.93
C ILE A 138 -18.64 -12.06 2.79
N GLY A 139 -19.70 -11.69 3.50
CA GLY A 139 -21.02 -12.33 3.42
C GLY A 139 -21.70 -12.53 4.77
N GLY A 140 -22.89 -13.15 4.74
CA GLY A 140 -23.62 -13.55 5.95
C GLY A 140 -23.28 -14.97 6.39
N CYS A 141 -23.30 -15.24 7.69
CA CYS A 141 -23.48 -16.60 8.19
C CYS A 141 -24.97 -16.92 8.06
N GLU A 142 -25.32 -17.84 7.15
CA GLU A 142 -26.64 -18.48 7.21
C GLU A 142 -26.65 -19.38 8.46
N VAL A 143 -27.51 -19.03 9.42
CA VAL A 143 -27.87 -19.87 10.58
C VAL A 143 -29.05 -20.75 10.22
#